data_AF-G8PA91-F1
#
_entry.id   AF-G8PA91-F1
#
_cell.length_a   1.000
_cell.length_b   1.000
_cell.length_c   1.000
_cell.angle_alpha   90.00
_cell.angle_beta   90.00
_cell.angle_gamma   90.00
#
_symmetry.space_group_name_H-M   'P 1'
#
loop_
_entity.id
_entity.type
_entity.pdbx_description
1 polymer ?
#
loop_
_entity_poly.entity_id
_entity_poly.type
_entity_poly.pdbx_seq_one_letter_code
_entity_poly.pdbx_strand_id
1 'polypeptide(L)'
;MIFKYDPTLKKVIETGITVQINSENKIEKLANIETGIKYVSDKEVNGDYYSFMSFDDGRGIVFYSDGDLFDGFTVFETPLDDFYFEVNMNKDMLDLDDGVGNETDFPDLLTGNEIGDLVRDYSIKDDEALKKCPAYLEISKYVGKYLGYGEEEEQQINLEFTKFVMAIYIDQNHVTN
;
A
#
# COMPACT_ATOMS: atom_id res chain seq x y z
N MET A 1 -18.12 -9.86 1.49
CA MET A 1 -17.45 -10.43 2.70
C MET A 1 -16.49 -9.38 3.21
N ILE A 2 -16.59 -9.00 4.48
CA ILE A 2 -15.86 -7.85 5.01
C ILE A 2 -14.58 -8.31 5.73
N PHE A 3 -13.45 -7.66 5.41
CA PHE A 3 -12.17 -7.86 6.06
C PHE A 3 -11.75 -6.59 6.79
N LYS A 4 -11.84 -6.62 8.13
CA LYS A 4 -11.41 -5.52 9.00
C LYS A 4 -9.90 -5.57 9.24
N TYR A 5 -9.29 -4.40 9.43
CA TYR A 5 -7.89 -4.30 9.82
C TYR A 5 -7.57 -5.18 11.04
N ASP A 6 -8.20 -4.93 12.19
CA ASP A 6 -8.18 -5.81 13.36
C ASP A 6 -9.52 -6.58 13.44
N PRO A 7 -9.52 -7.93 13.51
CA PRO A 7 -8.37 -8.81 13.76
C PRO A 7 -7.74 -9.44 12.51
N THR A 8 -8.24 -9.18 11.30
CA THR A 8 -7.88 -10.02 10.16
C THR A 8 -6.62 -9.56 9.44
N LEU A 9 -6.60 -8.33 8.91
CA LEU A 9 -5.48 -7.85 8.08
C LEU A 9 -4.19 -7.70 8.90
N LYS A 10 -4.30 -7.14 10.10
CA LYS A 10 -3.22 -7.03 11.08
C LYS A 10 -2.59 -8.39 11.39
N LYS A 11 -3.40 -9.44 11.53
CA LYS A 11 -2.89 -10.79 11.75
C LYS A 11 -2.13 -11.34 10.54
N VAL A 12 -2.57 -11.05 9.31
CA VAL A 12 -1.82 -11.42 8.10
C VAL A 12 -0.45 -10.73 8.11
N ILE A 13 -0.41 -9.45 8.46
CA ILE A 13 0.82 -8.66 8.57
C ILE A 13 1.78 -9.24 9.62
N GLU A 14 1.27 -9.53 10.83
CA GLU A 14 2.08 -10.00 11.96
C GLU A 14 2.58 -11.44 11.76
N THR A 15 1.76 -12.31 11.17
CA THR A 15 2.03 -13.76 11.11
C THR A 15 2.51 -14.24 9.75
N GLY A 16 2.28 -13.48 8.67
CA GLY A 16 2.49 -13.92 7.29
C GLY A 16 1.55 -15.03 6.84
N ILE A 17 0.54 -15.40 7.64
CA ILE A 17 -0.39 -16.48 7.31
C ILE A 17 -1.43 -15.96 6.32
N THR A 18 -1.45 -16.54 5.12
CA THR A 18 -2.45 -16.27 4.07
C THR A 18 -3.87 -16.58 4.55
N VAL A 19 -4.80 -15.68 4.25
CA VAL A 19 -6.24 -15.90 4.41
C VAL A 19 -6.80 -16.33 3.06
N GLN A 20 -7.18 -17.61 2.96
CA GLN A 20 -7.90 -18.11 1.79
C GLN A 20 -9.37 -17.72 1.88
N ILE A 21 -9.89 -17.00 0.87
CA ILE A 21 -11.27 -16.53 0.85
C ILE A 21 -12.17 -17.54 0.14
N ASN A 22 -11.77 -17.96 -1.06
CA ASN A 22 -12.39 -19.04 -1.83
C ASN A 22 -11.32 -19.76 -2.68
N SER A 23 -11.67 -20.49 -3.74
CA SER A 23 -10.68 -21.16 -4.59
C SER A 23 -9.84 -20.24 -5.48
N GLU A 24 -10.25 -18.98 -5.65
CA GLU A 24 -9.71 -18.03 -6.63
C GLU A 24 -9.11 -16.77 -5.97
N ASN A 25 -9.50 -16.49 -4.72
CA ASN A 25 -9.16 -15.25 -4.02
C ASN A 25 -8.49 -15.53 -2.67
N LYS A 26 -7.45 -14.75 -2.36
CA LYS A 26 -6.70 -14.82 -1.10
C LYS A 26 -6.15 -13.45 -0.70
N ILE A 27 -5.88 -13.29 0.59
CA ILE A 27 -5.13 -12.17 1.15
C ILE A 27 -3.82 -12.71 1.69
N GLU A 28 -2.71 -12.13 1.26
CA GLU A 28 -1.36 -12.52 1.69
C GLU A 28 -0.54 -11.30 2.11
N LYS A 29 0.50 -11.54 2.92
CA LYS A 29 1.44 -10.49 3.30
C LYS A 29 2.23 -10.05 2.06
N LEU A 30 2.34 -8.75 1.85
CA LEU A 30 3.16 -8.19 0.78
C LEU A 30 4.64 -8.32 1.16
N ALA A 31 5.45 -8.89 0.28
CA ALA A 31 6.88 -9.02 0.52
C ALA A 31 7.56 -7.65 0.46
N ASN A 32 8.70 -7.51 1.14
CA ASN A 32 9.55 -6.31 1.12
C ASN A 32 8.92 -5.03 1.72
N ILE A 33 7.83 -5.17 2.47
CA ILE A 33 7.28 -4.13 3.34
C ILE A 33 6.69 -4.77 4.60
N GLU A 34 6.89 -4.14 5.76
CA GLU A 34 6.46 -4.73 7.03
C GLU A 34 4.96 -4.64 7.25
N THR A 35 4.35 -3.55 6.79
CA THR A 35 2.95 -3.18 7.03
C THR A 35 2.01 -3.57 5.89
N GLY A 36 2.51 -4.26 4.86
CA GLY A 36 1.76 -4.44 3.62
C GLY A 36 1.05 -5.78 3.50
N ILE A 37 -0.08 -5.75 2.79
CA ILE A 37 -0.78 -6.95 2.29
C ILE A 37 -1.05 -6.77 0.80
N LYS A 38 -1.38 -7.88 0.15
CA LYS A 38 -2.03 -7.87 -1.15
C LYS A 38 -3.23 -8.81 -1.16
N TYR A 39 -4.27 -8.39 -1.85
CA TYR A 39 -5.37 -9.23 -2.28
C TYR A 39 -5.05 -9.72 -3.70
N VAL A 40 -5.20 -11.03 -3.89
CA VAL A 40 -4.91 -11.70 -5.16
C VAL A 40 -6.19 -12.39 -5.62
N SER A 41 -6.57 -12.13 -6.87
CA SER A 41 -7.66 -12.78 -7.58
C SER A 41 -7.12 -13.47 -8.83
N ASP A 42 -7.44 -14.74 -9.03
CA ASP A 42 -7.07 -15.48 -10.26
C ASP A 42 -7.73 -14.90 -11.53
N LYS A 43 -8.73 -14.01 -11.37
CA LYS A 43 -9.46 -13.37 -12.46
C LYS A 43 -8.91 -12.01 -12.88
N GLU A 44 -8.06 -11.40 -12.06
CA GLU A 44 -7.48 -10.09 -12.30
C GLU A 44 -5.99 -10.21 -12.60
N VAL A 45 -5.52 -9.36 -13.52
CA VAL A 45 -4.11 -9.38 -13.95
C VAL A 45 -3.21 -8.77 -12.88
N ASN A 46 -3.72 -7.74 -12.21
CA ASN A 46 -3.06 -7.06 -11.12
C ASN A 46 -3.72 -7.46 -9.79
N GLY A 47 -2.98 -7.32 -8.69
CA GLY A 47 -3.53 -7.49 -7.35
C GLY A 47 -3.80 -6.13 -6.72
N ASP A 48 -4.70 -6.09 -5.74
CA ASP A 48 -4.89 -4.91 -4.90
C ASP A 48 -3.87 -4.92 -3.76
N TYR A 49 -3.11 -3.84 -3.62
CA TYR A 49 -2.05 -3.69 -2.65
C TYR A 49 -2.46 -2.68 -1.58
N TYR A 50 -2.14 -2.99 -0.32
CA TYR A 50 -2.39 -2.09 0.80
C TYR A 50 -1.18 -2.01 1.73
N SER A 51 -0.92 -0.84 2.31
CA SER A 51 0.02 -0.64 3.42
C SER A 51 -0.59 0.26 4.48
N PHE A 52 -0.35 -0.04 5.75
CA PHE A 52 -1.04 0.58 6.88
C PHE A 52 -0.07 1.29 7.83
N MET A 53 -0.37 2.53 8.17
CA MET A 53 0.34 3.31 9.20
C MET A 53 -0.64 3.76 10.28
N SER A 54 -0.22 3.65 11.54
CA SER A 54 -0.93 4.22 12.70
C SER A 54 -0.01 5.22 13.40
N PHE A 55 -0.55 6.39 13.72
CA PHE A 55 0.16 7.41 14.51
C PHE A 55 -0.31 7.38 15.97
N ASP A 56 -1.62 7.23 16.18
CA ASP A 56 -2.27 7.12 17.48
C ASP A 56 -3.64 6.43 17.33
N ASP A 57 -4.36 6.26 18.44
CA ASP A 57 -5.66 5.56 18.51
C ASP A 57 -6.76 6.20 17.63
N GLY A 58 -6.57 7.43 17.13
CA GLY A 58 -7.53 8.15 16.30
C GLY A 58 -7.02 8.56 14.92
N ARG A 59 -5.79 8.22 14.55
CA ARG A 59 -5.17 8.61 13.27
C ARG A 59 -4.41 7.45 12.63
N GLY A 60 -4.78 7.18 11.39
CA GLY A 60 -4.10 6.20 10.54
C GLY A 60 -4.13 6.61 9.07
N ILE A 61 -3.25 5.99 8.31
CA ILE A 61 -3.16 6.12 6.86
C ILE A 61 -3.16 4.73 6.25
N VAL A 62 -3.93 4.57 5.18
CA VAL A 62 -3.88 3.40 4.31
C VAL A 62 -3.45 3.83 2.92
N PHE A 63 -2.36 3.26 2.43
CA PHE A 63 -1.95 3.40 1.04
C PHE A 63 -2.60 2.27 0.23
N TYR A 64 -3.08 2.60 -0.96
CA TYR A 64 -3.72 1.67 -1.88
C TYR A 64 -3.20 1.85 -3.31
N SER A 65 -3.11 0.73 -4.03
CA SER A 65 -2.96 0.67 -5.48
C SER A 65 -3.61 -0.62 -5.97
N ASP A 66 -4.30 -0.55 -7.10
CA ASP A 66 -4.83 -1.72 -7.83
C ASP A 66 -3.74 -2.48 -8.61
N GLY A 67 -2.48 -2.08 -8.43
CA GLY A 67 -1.31 -2.61 -9.12
C GLY A 67 -1.08 -2.00 -10.50
N ASP A 68 -2.00 -1.22 -11.07
CA ASP A 68 -1.63 -0.41 -12.22
C ASP A 68 -0.88 0.85 -11.74
N LEU A 69 0.45 0.73 -11.66
CA LEU A 69 1.32 1.83 -11.24
C LEU A 69 1.23 3.07 -12.15
N PHE A 70 0.57 2.99 -13.32
CA PHE A 70 0.26 4.15 -14.16
C PHE A 70 -1.00 4.88 -13.73
N ASP A 71 -2.00 4.18 -13.18
CA ASP A 71 -3.26 4.79 -12.73
C ASP A 71 -3.10 5.52 -11.38
N GLY A 72 -1.98 5.26 -10.69
CA GLY A 72 -1.52 6.05 -9.56
C GLY A 72 -1.72 5.34 -8.23
N PHE A 73 -1.84 6.15 -7.17
CA PHE A 73 -1.98 5.65 -5.80
C PHE A 73 -3.03 6.44 -5.05
N THR A 74 -3.78 5.76 -4.20
CA THR A 74 -4.78 6.36 -3.33
C THR A 74 -4.31 6.31 -1.89
N VAL A 75 -4.59 7.37 -1.14
CA VAL A 75 -4.29 7.47 0.28
C VAL A 75 -5.58 7.73 1.03
N PHE A 76 -5.89 6.86 1.99
CA PHE A 76 -7.02 7.01 2.89
C PHE A 76 -6.54 7.48 4.26
N GLU A 77 -7.03 8.61 4.73
CA GLU A 77 -6.85 9.08 6.11
C GLU A 77 -8.01 8.56 6.98
N THR A 78 -7.75 7.48 7.73
CA THR A 78 -8.77 6.82 8.55
C THR A 78 -8.12 6.09 9.74
N PRO A 79 -8.75 6.09 10.93
CA PRO A 79 -8.31 5.21 12.02
C PRO A 79 -8.27 3.75 11.54
N LEU A 80 -7.18 3.04 11.81
CA LEU A 80 -7.04 1.67 11.31
C LEU A 80 -8.12 0.73 11.86
N ASP A 81 -8.60 0.96 13.09
CA ASP A 81 -9.69 0.17 13.69
C ASP A 81 -11.04 0.32 12.95
N ASP A 82 -11.21 1.41 12.20
CA ASP A 82 -12.39 1.66 11.37
C ASP A 82 -12.20 1.16 9.93
N PHE A 83 -10.98 0.83 9.52
CA PHE A 83 -10.69 0.38 8.15
C PHE A 83 -11.19 -1.05 7.90
N TYR A 84 -11.87 -1.22 6.78
CA TYR A 84 -12.21 -2.50 6.19
C TYR A 84 -12.28 -2.40 4.67
N PHE A 85 -12.16 -3.53 3.99
CA PHE A 85 -12.60 -3.65 2.60
C PHE A 85 -13.56 -4.82 2.44
N GLU A 86 -14.44 -4.74 1.45
CA GLU A 86 -15.38 -5.79 1.11
C GLU A 86 -14.95 -6.54 -0.15
N VAL A 87 -14.89 -7.87 -0.06
CA VAL A 87 -14.80 -8.75 -1.23
C VAL A 87 -16.20 -9.15 -1.65
N ASN A 88 -16.62 -8.72 -2.84
CA ASN A 88 -17.89 -9.13 -3.43
C ASN A 88 -17.78 -10.57 -3.95
N MET A 89 -18.15 -11.54 -3.12
CA MET A 89 -18.06 -12.98 -3.43
C MET A 89 -18.86 -13.44 -4.67
N ASN A 90 -19.77 -12.60 -5.20
CA ASN A 90 -20.52 -12.91 -6.41
C ASN A 90 -19.85 -12.39 -7.68
N LYS A 91 -18.97 -11.39 -7.54
CA LYS A 91 -18.24 -10.75 -8.64
C LYS A 91 -16.74 -10.99 -8.59
N ASP A 92 -16.23 -11.51 -7.47
CA ASP A 92 -14.81 -11.69 -7.15
C ASP A 92 -13.98 -10.39 -7.22
N MET A 93 -14.64 -9.25 -7.04
CA MET A 93 -14.05 -7.91 -7.03
C MET A 93 -14.02 -7.36 -5.61
N LEU A 94 -13.05 -6.49 -5.33
CA LEU A 94 -13.11 -5.62 -4.16
C LEU A 94 -14.14 -4.51 -4.40
N ASP A 95 -15.15 -4.45 -3.54
CA ASP A 95 -15.92 -3.24 -3.32
C ASP A 95 -15.22 -2.53 -2.14
N LEU A 96 -14.40 -1.52 -2.43
CA LEU A 96 -13.95 -0.57 -1.42
C LEU A 96 -15.18 0.26 -1.04
N ASP A 97 -15.67 0.05 0.18
CA ASP A 97 -16.64 0.97 0.77
C ASP A 97 -15.81 2.13 1.33
N ASP A 98 -16.11 3.35 0.88
CA ASP A 98 -15.52 4.60 1.38
C ASP A 98 -15.78 4.67 2.89
N GLY A 99 -14.89 4.05 3.66
CA GLY A 99 -14.91 4.12 5.10
C GLY A 99 -14.90 5.57 5.56
N VAL A 100 -15.21 5.80 6.84
CA VAL A 100 -15.14 7.14 7.41
C VAL A 100 -13.69 7.66 7.27
N GLY A 101 -13.46 8.66 6.44
CA GLY A 101 -12.12 9.19 6.17
C GLY A 101 -12.05 10.16 5.00
N ASN A 102 -10.85 10.68 4.73
CA ASN A 102 -10.56 11.43 3.50
C ASN A 102 -9.81 10.52 2.54
N GLU A 103 -10.22 10.54 1.28
CA GLU A 103 -9.53 9.89 0.18
C GLU A 103 -8.77 10.94 -0.63
N THR A 104 -7.52 10.66 -0.97
CA THR A 104 -6.70 11.50 -1.85
C THR A 104 -6.00 10.64 -2.89
N ASP A 105 -6.24 10.94 -4.15
CA ASP A 105 -5.54 10.33 -5.27
C ASP A 105 -4.27 11.12 -5.64
N PHE A 106 -3.21 10.38 -5.91
CA PHE A 106 -1.95 10.90 -6.44
C PHE A 106 -1.68 10.30 -7.82
N PRO A 107 -2.40 10.78 -8.86
CA PRO A 107 -2.14 10.37 -10.23
C PRO A 107 -0.76 10.88 -10.66
N ASP A 108 -0.04 10.10 -11.47
CA ASP A 108 1.23 10.49 -12.09
C ASP A 108 2.36 10.88 -11.11
N LEU A 109 2.33 10.41 -9.86
CA LEU A 109 3.36 10.77 -8.87
C LEU A 109 4.75 10.24 -9.23
N LEU A 110 4.78 9.02 -9.79
CA LEU A 110 5.98 8.35 -10.30
C LEU A 110 5.60 7.54 -11.53
N THR A 111 6.46 7.52 -12.54
CA THR A 111 6.31 6.63 -13.69
C THR A 111 6.90 5.24 -13.41
N GLY A 112 6.42 4.21 -14.12
CA GLY A 112 6.97 2.85 -13.97
C GLY A 112 8.49 2.74 -14.18
N ASN A 113 9.09 3.59 -15.02
CA ASN A 113 10.54 3.64 -15.20
C ASN A 113 11.25 4.22 -13.97
N GLU A 114 10.71 5.28 -13.37
CA GLU A 114 11.27 5.89 -12.15
C GLU A 114 11.17 4.93 -10.97
N ILE A 115 10.10 4.14 -10.88
CA ILE A 115 9.94 3.10 -9.87
C ILE A 115 10.95 1.97 -10.09
N GLY A 116 11.17 1.55 -11.35
CA GLY A 116 12.19 0.56 -11.68
C GLY A 116 13.61 1.02 -11.33
N ASP A 117 13.93 2.29 -11.62
CA ASP A 117 15.21 2.91 -11.24
C ASP A 117 15.36 2.97 -9.71
N LEU A 118 14.30 3.38 -8.99
CA LEU A 118 14.25 3.40 -7.53
C LEU A 118 14.54 2.01 -6.95
N VAL A 119 13.86 0.97 -7.41
CA VAL A 119 14.05 -0.40 -6.91
C VAL A 119 15.46 -0.91 -7.20
N ARG A 120 15.95 -0.74 -8.43
CA ARG A 120 17.30 -1.17 -8.81
C ARG A 120 18.38 -0.54 -7.94
N ASP A 121 18.27 0.76 -7.68
CA ASP A 121 19.34 1.52 -7.07
C ASP A 121 19.24 1.54 -5.52
N TYR A 122 18.04 1.31 -4.96
CA TYR A 122 17.76 1.50 -3.53
C TYR A 122 17.14 0.31 -2.76
N SER A 123 16.78 -0.81 -3.40
CA SER A 123 16.13 -1.97 -2.72
C SER A 123 16.88 -2.58 -1.54
N ILE A 124 18.21 -2.42 -1.48
CA ILE A 124 19.07 -2.93 -0.39
C ILE A 124 19.64 -1.80 0.48
N LYS A 125 19.16 -0.57 0.31
CA LYS A 125 19.65 0.61 1.03
C LYS A 125 18.84 0.82 2.30
N ASP A 126 19.41 1.60 3.21
CA ASP A 126 18.72 2.00 4.44
C ASP A 126 17.76 3.17 4.21
N ASP A 127 16.94 3.44 5.23
CA ASP A 127 15.94 4.51 5.21
C ASP A 127 16.57 5.90 4.99
N GLU A 128 17.78 6.13 5.49
CA GLU A 128 18.48 7.41 5.34
C GLU A 128 18.98 7.65 3.91
N ALA A 129 19.32 6.59 3.17
CA ALA A 129 19.59 6.66 1.75
C ALA A 129 18.30 6.85 0.94
N LEU A 130 17.21 6.15 1.31
CA LEU A 130 15.90 6.31 0.67
C LEU A 130 15.39 7.75 0.78
N LYS A 131 15.50 8.38 1.96
CA LYS A 131 15.10 9.79 2.18
C LYS A 131 15.86 10.81 1.31
N LYS A 132 16.95 10.40 0.65
CA LYS A 132 17.76 11.24 -0.22
C LYS A 132 17.60 10.90 -1.70
N CYS A 133 16.81 9.87 -2.04
CA CYS A 133 16.62 9.46 -3.41
C CYS A 133 15.67 10.42 -4.16
N PRO A 134 15.79 10.53 -5.50
CA PRO A 134 14.92 11.42 -6.29
C PRO A 134 13.43 11.14 -6.10
N ALA A 135 13.02 9.87 -6.05
CA ALA A 135 11.62 9.48 -5.91
C ALA A 135 11.02 9.93 -4.57
N TYR A 136 11.73 9.70 -3.46
CA TYR A 136 11.31 10.19 -2.14
C TYR A 136 11.18 11.72 -2.12
N LEU A 137 12.15 12.42 -2.72
CA LEU A 137 12.11 13.87 -2.77
C LEU A 137 10.92 14.38 -3.59
N GLU A 138 10.50 13.68 -4.64
CA GLU A 138 9.29 14.00 -5.40
C GLU A 138 8.03 13.72 -4.56
N ILE A 139 7.92 12.53 -3.97
CA ILE A 139 6.83 12.16 -3.05
C ILE A 139 6.68 13.22 -1.94
N SER A 140 7.78 13.68 -1.35
CA SER A 140 7.79 14.65 -0.26
C SER A 140 7.25 16.04 -0.63
N LYS A 141 7.13 16.36 -1.92
CA LYS A 141 6.51 17.61 -2.38
C LYS A 141 4.99 17.54 -2.35
N TYR A 142 4.42 16.34 -2.49
CA TYR A 142 2.99 16.14 -2.64
C TYR A 142 2.39 15.43 -1.44
N VAL A 143 2.77 14.18 -1.14
CA VAL A 143 2.01 13.32 -0.22
C VAL A 143 1.98 13.90 1.20
N GLY A 144 3.09 13.90 1.94
CA GLY A 144 3.10 14.39 3.33
C GLY A 144 2.58 15.83 3.49
N LYS A 145 3.01 16.73 2.59
CA LYS A 145 2.62 18.15 2.63
C LYS A 145 1.16 18.40 2.33
N TYR A 146 0.57 17.63 1.41
CA TYR A 146 -0.84 17.77 1.05
C TYR A 146 -1.74 17.32 2.20
N LEU A 147 -1.35 16.26 2.88
CA LEU A 147 -2.09 15.68 4.01
C LEU A 147 -2.01 16.54 5.29
N GLY A 148 -1.10 17.53 5.35
CA GLY A 148 -1.07 18.53 6.43
C GLY A 148 -0.53 18.02 7.78
N TYR A 149 0.29 16.97 7.76
CA TYR A 149 0.93 16.39 8.95
C TYR A 149 2.13 17.23 9.42
N GLY A 150 2.62 16.97 10.64
CA GLY A 150 3.86 17.60 11.14
C GLY A 150 5.11 17.05 10.43
N GLU A 151 6.23 17.78 10.44
CA GLU A 151 7.46 17.42 9.70
C GLU A 151 7.94 15.98 9.93
N GLU A 152 7.87 15.49 11.18
CA GLU A 152 8.27 14.12 11.52
C GLU A 152 7.31 13.08 10.91
N GLU A 153 6.01 13.31 11.03
CA GLU A 153 4.96 12.44 10.48
C GLU A 153 5.00 12.45 8.94
N GLU A 154 5.18 13.62 8.31
CA GLU A 154 5.37 13.74 6.86
C GLU A 154 6.54 12.88 6.37
N GLN A 155 7.68 12.89 7.07
CA GLN A 155 8.83 12.07 6.68
C GLN A 155 8.52 10.57 6.79
N GLN A 156 7.78 10.16 7.82
CA GLN A 156 7.36 8.77 7.99
C GLN A 156 6.40 8.34 6.87
N ILE A 157 5.41 9.17 6.55
CA ILE A 157 4.43 8.95 5.47
C ILE A 157 5.14 8.80 4.13
N ASN A 158 6.01 9.75 3.79
CA ASN A 158 6.72 9.74 2.51
C ASN A 158 7.64 8.52 2.38
N LEU A 159 8.28 8.10 3.48
CA LEU A 159 9.17 6.94 3.50
C LEU A 159 8.38 5.65 3.33
N GLU A 160 7.28 5.48 4.06
CA GLU A 160 6.44 4.30 3.95
C GLU A 160 5.80 4.20 2.58
N PHE A 161 5.30 5.32 2.04
CA PHE A 161 4.80 5.38 0.66
C PHE A 161 5.88 4.97 -0.35
N THR A 162 7.11 5.46 -0.20
CA THR A 162 8.24 5.06 -1.07
C THR A 162 8.49 3.54 -1.00
N LYS A 163 8.47 2.96 0.21
CA LYS A 163 8.64 1.52 0.41
C LYS A 163 7.48 0.72 -0.18
N PHE A 164 6.26 1.23 -0.07
CA PHE A 164 5.06 0.61 -0.62
C PHE A 164 5.13 0.52 -2.14
N VAL A 165 5.47 1.63 -2.81
CA VAL A 165 5.67 1.68 -4.26
C VAL A 165 6.74 0.66 -4.71
N MET A 166 7.86 0.59 -3.99
CA MET A 166 8.92 -0.39 -4.29
C MET A 166 8.42 -1.83 -4.11
N ALA A 167 7.68 -2.11 -3.03
CA ALA A 167 7.17 -3.45 -2.73
C ALA A 167 6.22 -3.95 -3.81
N ILE A 168 5.31 -3.09 -4.32
CA ILE A 168 4.42 -3.43 -5.44
C ILE A 168 5.23 -3.79 -6.68
N TYR A 169 6.16 -2.91 -7.08
CA TYR A 169 6.96 -3.14 -8.27
C TYR A 169 7.77 -4.44 -8.19
N ILE A 170 8.36 -4.70 -7.02
CA ILE A 170 9.12 -5.93 -6.75
C ILE A 170 8.21 -7.16 -6.86
N ASP A 171 7.00 -7.12 -6.31
CA ASP A 171 6.04 -8.23 -6.38
C ASP A 171 5.62 -8.54 -7.82
N GLN A 172 5.30 -7.50 -8.60
CA GLN A 172 4.84 -7.64 -9.98
C GLN A 172 5.94 -8.10 -10.94
N ASN A 173 7.19 -7.72 -10.69
CA ASN A 173 8.31 -8.02 -11.57
C ASN A 173 9.12 -9.26 -11.12
N HIS A 174 8.80 -9.85 -9.97
CA HIS A 174 9.30 -11.17 -9.59
C HIS A 174 8.43 -12.30 -10.15
N VAL A 175 8.45 -12.44 -11.48
CA VAL A 175 8.33 -13.73 -12.15
C VAL A 175 9.60 -13.96 -12.95
N THR A 176 10.62 -14.57 -12.32
CA THR A 176 11.53 -15.60 -12.89
C THR A 176 12.72 -15.84 -11.96
N ASN A 177 12.70 -16.99 -11.29
CA ASN A 177 13.84 -17.91 -11.20
C ASN A 177 13.29 -19.33 -11.17
#